data_AF-A0A9Q0XPZ0-F1
#
_entry.id   AF-A0A9Q0XPZ0-F1
#
_cell.length_a   1.000
_cell.length_b   1.000
_cell.length_c   1.000
_cell.angle_alpha   90.00
_cell.angle_beta   90.00
_cell.angle_gamma   90.00
#
_symmetry.space_group_name_H-M   'P 1'
#
loop_
_entity.id
_entity.type
_entity.pdbx_description
1 polymer ?
#
loop_
_entity_poly.entity_id
_entity_poly.type
_entity_poly.pdbx_seq_one_letter_code
_entity_poly.pdbx_strand_id
1 'polypeptide(L)'
;MEFTLYALILCISLAIGQGTEEAIQDHPTQQPVLPEENSFSDWGIGAIRGSFEAVNGYLDFVSELLGGKNGVCQYRCRYGKAPTPRPNYKSPEPNGCSSYFLGLKLDLGIPAMTKCCNQLDACYDTCGANKYRCDAKFRWCLQSICSDLKRSLGFVSKVEACESIADTVFRTVRTLGCRPFMNSQRSACICNEEERDEL
;
A
#
# COMPACT_ATOMS: atom_id res chain seq x y z
N MET A 1 -31.20 -11.88 -23.87
CA MET A 1 -30.43 -11.01 -22.97
C MET A 1 -31.33 -10.15 -22.07
N GLU A 2 -32.51 -9.75 -22.53
CA GLU A 2 -33.51 -9.03 -21.69
C GLU A 2 -34.07 -9.89 -20.53
N PHE A 3 -34.38 -11.16 -20.77
CA PHE A 3 -34.94 -12.07 -19.76
C PHE A 3 -33.98 -12.38 -18.59
N THR A 4 -32.68 -12.41 -18.86
CA THR A 4 -31.65 -12.62 -17.84
C THR A 4 -31.46 -11.40 -16.94
N LEU A 5 -31.69 -10.20 -17.47
CA LEU A 5 -31.62 -8.95 -16.72
C LEU A 5 -32.81 -8.81 -15.75
N TYR A 6 -34.01 -9.17 -16.20
CA TYR A 6 -35.22 -9.17 -15.36
C TYR A 6 -35.12 -10.15 -14.18
N ALA A 7 -34.56 -11.34 -14.39
CA ALA A 7 -34.36 -12.32 -13.32
C ALA A 7 -33.36 -11.81 -12.25
N LEU A 8 -32.29 -11.12 -12.66
CA LEU A 8 -31.31 -10.52 -11.75
C LEU A 8 -31.91 -9.39 -10.90
N ILE A 9 -32.74 -8.54 -11.50
CA ILE A 9 -33.39 -7.42 -10.78
C ILE A 9 -34.41 -7.93 -9.74
N LEU A 10 -35.15 -8.99 -10.06
CA LEU A 10 -36.08 -9.64 -9.12
C LEU A 10 -35.36 -10.26 -7.91
N CYS A 11 -34.20 -10.89 -8.12
CA CYS A 11 -33.40 -11.46 -7.03
C CYS A 11 -32.85 -10.40 -6.08
N ILE A 12 -32.42 -9.24 -6.59
CA ILE A 12 -31.88 -8.15 -5.76
C ILE A 12 -32.98 -7.51 -4.91
N SER A 13 -34.22 -7.47 -5.42
CA SER A 13 -35.37 -6.87 -4.71
C SER A 13 -35.83 -7.70 -3.51
N LEU A 14 -35.65 -9.03 -3.55
CA LEU A 14 -36.03 -9.93 -2.45
C LEU A 14 -34.98 -9.98 -1.32
N ALA A 15 -33.74 -9.59 -1.58
CA ALA A 15 -32.65 -9.62 -0.59
C ALA A 15 -32.62 -8.41 0.36
N ILE A 16 -33.39 -7.35 0.09
CA ILE A 16 -33.37 -6.09 0.85
C ILE A 16 -34.55 -6.01 1.85
N GLY A 17 -35.49 -6.97 1.80
CA GLY A 17 -36.77 -6.90 2.51
C GLY A 17 -36.90 -7.77 3.75
N GLN A 18 -35.98 -7.71 4.72
CA GLN A 18 -36.22 -8.16 6.11
C GLN A 18 -35.41 -7.30 7.10
N GLY A 19 -35.89 -6.08 7.35
CA GLY A 19 -35.58 -5.33 8.57
C GLY A 19 -36.76 -5.48 9.53
N THR A 20 -36.57 -6.18 10.64
CA THR A 20 -37.57 -6.30 11.72
C THR A 20 -37.19 -5.36 12.87
N GLU A 21 -38.02 -4.34 13.08
CA GLU A 21 -38.19 -3.64 14.36
C GLU A 21 -38.84 -4.58 15.37
N GLU A 22 -38.28 -4.68 16.58
CA GLU A 22 -39.07 -4.89 17.81
C GLU A 22 -38.41 -4.15 18.97
N ALA A 23 -39.25 -3.59 19.84
CA ALA A 23 -38.91 -2.61 20.87
C ALA A 23 -39.28 -3.13 22.28
N ILE A 24 -38.37 -2.88 23.24
CA ILE A 24 -38.55 -2.60 24.69
C ILE A 24 -38.94 -3.75 25.67
N GLN A 25 -38.08 -4.02 26.67
CA GLN A 25 -38.36 -3.85 28.13
C GLN A 25 -37.15 -4.18 29.04
N ASP A 26 -37.13 -3.59 30.24
CA ASP A 26 -35.99 -3.31 31.13
C ASP A 26 -36.10 -4.06 32.50
N HIS A 27 -34.97 -4.61 32.99
CA HIS A 27 -34.50 -4.94 34.37
C HIS A 27 -35.27 -5.90 35.34
N PRO A 28 -34.71 -6.41 36.49
CA PRO A 28 -33.32 -6.70 36.94
C PRO A 28 -33.03 -8.11 37.57
N THR A 29 -31.73 -8.50 37.60
CA THR A 29 -30.89 -9.18 38.64
C THR A 29 -31.32 -10.48 39.39
N GLN A 30 -30.48 -11.55 39.36
CA GLN A 30 -29.66 -12.15 40.48
C GLN A 30 -29.19 -13.62 40.22
N GLN A 31 -27.93 -13.96 40.57
CA GLN A 31 -27.34 -15.33 40.64
C GLN A 31 -27.52 -15.97 42.03
N PRO A 32 -27.42 -17.31 42.22
CA PRO A 32 -26.15 -17.95 42.66
C PRO A 32 -25.85 -19.45 42.27
N VAL A 33 -24.55 -19.74 42.00
CA VAL A 33 -23.62 -20.88 42.31
C VAL A 33 -23.93 -22.41 42.05
N LEU A 34 -23.22 -22.99 41.04
CA LEU A 34 -22.42 -24.26 40.82
C LEU A 34 -22.71 -25.63 41.53
N PRO A 35 -22.17 -26.81 41.05
CA PRO A 35 -21.39 -27.16 39.83
C PRO A 35 -21.85 -28.44 39.07
N GLU A 36 -21.55 -28.58 37.76
CA GLU A 36 -20.91 -29.78 37.17
C GLU A 36 -20.61 -29.62 35.67
N GLU A 37 -19.38 -29.98 35.34
CA GLU A 37 -18.83 -30.55 34.10
C GLU A 37 -19.63 -30.43 32.79
N ASN A 38 -19.08 -29.69 31.82
CA ASN A 38 -18.97 -30.19 30.46
C ASN A 38 -17.86 -29.45 29.69
N SER A 39 -16.70 -30.10 29.71
CA SER A 39 -15.58 -29.90 28.81
C SER A 39 -16.03 -30.16 27.36
N PHE A 40 -16.32 -29.10 26.59
CA PHE A 40 -16.35 -29.20 25.12
C PHE A 40 -16.26 -27.86 24.36
N SER A 41 -16.36 -26.69 25.02
CA SER A 41 -16.53 -25.40 24.32
C SER A 41 -15.24 -24.66 23.95
N ASP A 42 -14.06 -25.14 24.38
CA ASP A 42 -12.80 -24.38 24.28
C ASP A 42 -12.11 -24.49 22.90
N TRP A 43 -12.43 -25.55 22.14
CA TRP A 43 -11.81 -25.81 20.83
C TRP A 43 -12.44 -25.06 19.65
N GLY A 44 -13.57 -24.37 19.87
CA GLY A 44 -14.29 -23.62 18.82
C GLY A 44 -13.99 -22.13 18.78
N ILE A 45 -13.76 -21.51 19.94
CA ILE A 45 -13.60 -20.04 20.03
C ILE A 45 -12.14 -19.62 19.77
N GLY A 46 -11.17 -20.47 20.13
CA GLY A 46 -9.75 -20.25 19.81
C GLY A 46 -9.46 -20.26 18.31
N ALA A 47 -10.15 -21.10 17.53
CA ALA A 47 -9.97 -21.21 16.07
C ALA A 47 -10.54 -20.01 15.31
N ILE A 48 -11.67 -19.47 15.75
CA ILE A 48 -12.26 -18.23 15.20
C ILE A 48 -11.40 -17.02 15.59
N ARG A 49 -10.95 -16.94 16.85
CA ARG A 49 -10.06 -15.87 17.32
C ARG A 49 -8.72 -15.89 16.59
N GLY A 50 -8.12 -17.07 16.39
CA GLY A 50 -6.90 -17.25 15.62
C GLY A 50 -7.07 -16.90 14.14
N SER A 51 -8.24 -17.18 13.57
CA SER A 51 -8.59 -16.79 12.20
C SER A 51 -8.73 -15.27 12.05
N PHE A 52 -9.31 -14.57 13.03
CA PHE A 52 -9.35 -13.10 13.04
C PHE A 52 -7.97 -12.47 13.27
N GLU A 53 -7.14 -13.04 14.15
CA GLU A 53 -5.75 -12.58 14.36
C GLU A 53 -4.90 -12.77 13.09
N ALA A 54 -5.05 -13.90 12.39
CA ALA A 54 -4.37 -14.16 11.13
C ALA A 54 -4.85 -13.22 10.00
N VAL A 55 -6.15 -12.93 9.92
CA VAL A 55 -6.70 -11.96 8.97
C VAL A 55 -6.25 -10.54 9.30
N ASN A 56 -6.20 -10.16 10.58
CA ASN A 56 -5.69 -8.85 10.99
C ASN A 56 -4.21 -8.68 10.59
N GLY A 57 -3.37 -9.71 10.81
CA GLY A 57 -1.97 -9.69 10.38
C GLY A 57 -1.79 -9.59 8.85
N TYR A 58 -2.64 -10.28 8.08
CA TYR A 58 -2.64 -10.16 6.63
C TYR A 58 -3.07 -8.76 6.16
N LEU A 59 -4.12 -8.18 6.76
CA LEU A 59 -4.60 -6.84 6.46
C LEU A 59 -3.60 -5.75 6.86
N ASP A 60 -2.88 -5.95 7.95
CA ASP A 60 -1.79 -5.06 8.39
C ASP A 60 -0.63 -5.12 7.40
N PHE A 61 -0.23 -6.31 6.95
CA PHE A 61 0.80 -6.48 5.91
C PHE A 61 0.39 -5.85 4.57
N VAL A 62 -0.84 -6.08 4.12
CA VAL A 62 -1.38 -5.48 2.89
C VAL A 62 -1.49 -3.97 3.03
N SER A 63 -1.93 -3.47 4.19
CA SER A 63 -1.96 -2.03 4.47
C SER A 63 -0.56 -1.44 4.48
N GLU A 64 0.43 -2.10 5.09
CA GLU A 64 1.82 -1.65 5.08
C GLU A 64 2.38 -1.58 3.65
N LEU A 65 2.08 -2.59 2.83
CA LEU A 65 2.48 -2.63 1.42
C LEU A 65 1.83 -1.50 0.60
N LEU A 66 0.56 -1.18 0.87
CA LEU A 66 -0.23 -0.16 0.16
C LEU A 66 -0.10 1.26 0.73
N GLY A 67 0.71 1.47 1.77
CA GLY A 67 1.02 2.81 2.28
C GLY A 67 0.32 3.27 3.56
N GLY A 68 -0.10 2.32 4.40
CA GLY A 68 -0.61 2.56 5.75
C GLY A 68 -1.97 3.24 5.78
N LYS A 69 -2.46 3.54 7.00
CA LYS A 69 -3.86 3.91 7.29
C LYS A 69 -4.41 5.16 6.57
N ASN A 70 -3.61 5.93 5.84
CA ASN A 70 -4.05 7.12 5.11
C ASN A 70 -3.48 7.24 3.68
N GLY A 71 -2.68 6.27 3.20
CA GLY A 71 -2.00 6.35 1.89
C GLY A 71 -1.00 7.51 1.73
N VAL A 72 -0.74 8.27 2.80
CA VAL A 72 0.24 9.37 2.85
C VAL A 72 1.51 8.86 3.51
N CYS A 73 2.52 8.65 2.69
CA CYS A 73 3.80 8.09 3.12
C CYS A 73 4.78 9.25 3.32
N GLN A 74 4.90 9.68 4.56
CA GLN A 74 5.76 10.78 4.97
C GLN A 74 6.59 10.35 6.18
N TYR A 75 7.92 10.44 6.06
CA TYR A 75 8.82 10.21 7.17
C TYR A 75 8.84 11.45 8.08
N ARG A 76 8.57 11.24 9.37
CA ARG A 76 8.56 12.29 10.40
C ARG A 76 9.19 11.72 11.67
N CYS A 77 9.94 12.56 12.38
CA CYS A 77 10.42 12.21 13.71
C CYS A 77 9.29 12.31 14.74
N ARG A 78 9.53 11.72 15.93
CA ARG A 78 8.65 11.93 17.09
C ARG A 78 8.39 13.42 17.34
N TYR A 79 7.22 13.71 17.92
CA TYR A 79 6.76 15.07 18.21
C TYR A 79 6.66 16.00 16.98
N GLY A 80 6.65 15.43 15.77
CA GLY A 80 6.47 16.19 14.53
C GLY A 80 7.70 16.98 14.08
N LYS A 81 8.88 16.72 14.66
CA LYS A 81 10.13 17.37 14.24
C LYS A 81 10.56 16.93 12.84
N ALA A 82 11.21 17.84 12.13
CA ALA A 82 11.75 17.55 10.81
C ALA A 82 12.96 16.60 10.94
N PRO A 83 13.03 15.53 10.14
CA PRO A 83 14.19 14.66 10.09
C PRO A 83 15.40 15.40 9.54
N THR A 84 16.59 15.07 10.03
CA THR A 84 17.84 15.61 9.51
C THR A 84 18.61 14.57 8.71
N PRO A 85 19.35 14.96 7.65
CA PRO A 85 20.18 14.02 6.90
C PRO A 85 21.19 13.33 7.81
N ARG A 86 21.32 12.00 7.66
CA ARG A 86 22.29 11.20 8.38
C ARG A 86 23.71 11.62 7.95
N PRO A 87 24.60 12.00 8.89
CA PRO A 87 25.98 12.34 8.57
C PRO A 87 26.69 11.20 7.86
N ASN A 88 27.48 11.52 6.83
CA ASN A 88 28.26 10.56 6.02
C ASN A 88 27.44 9.46 5.32
N TYR A 89 26.11 9.61 5.23
CA TYR A 89 25.29 8.68 4.46
C TYR A 89 25.68 8.72 2.98
N LYS A 90 25.93 7.54 2.44
CA LYS A 90 26.12 7.34 1.00
C LYS A 90 24.89 6.61 0.49
N SER A 91 24.18 7.23 -0.44
CA SER A 91 23.09 6.55 -1.13
C SER A 91 23.62 5.27 -1.77
N PRO A 92 22.93 4.13 -1.60
CA PRO A 92 23.23 2.91 -2.33
C PRO A 92 23.30 3.19 -3.84
N GLU A 93 24.13 2.41 -4.54
CA GLU A 93 24.12 2.45 -6.00
C GLU A 93 22.71 2.08 -6.50
N PRO A 94 22.14 2.87 -7.43
CA PRO A 94 20.80 2.59 -7.95
C PRO A 94 20.70 1.20 -8.59
N ASN A 95 19.70 0.41 -8.18
CA ASN A 95 19.59 -1.02 -8.54
C ASN A 95 18.48 -1.30 -9.59
N GLY A 96 18.05 -0.26 -10.32
CA GLY A 96 16.98 -0.36 -11.30
C GLY A 96 15.60 -0.60 -10.65
N CYS A 97 14.69 -1.24 -11.38
CA CYS A 97 13.29 -1.35 -10.95
C CYS A 97 12.98 -2.57 -10.05
N SER A 98 13.97 -3.38 -9.69
CA SER A 98 13.78 -4.71 -9.07
C SER A 98 13.06 -4.68 -7.72
N SER A 99 13.19 -3.59 -6.95
CA SER A 99 12.57 -3.40 -5.65
C SER A 99 11.08 -3.05 -5.72
N TYR A 100 10.62 -2.45 -6.82
CA TYR A 100 9.27 -1.87 -6.94
C TYR A 100 8.21 -2.84 -7.47
N PHE A 101 8.66 -3.92 -8.11
CA PHE A 101 7.77 -4.89 -8.74
C PHE A 101 7.72 -6.22 -8.00
N LEU A 102 7.92 -6.22 -6.67
CA LEU A 102 7.85 -7.45 -5.85
C LEU A 102 8.82 -8.56 -6.32
N GLY A 103 9.99 -8.18 -6.84
CA GLY A 103 10.92 -9.14 -7.43
C GLY A 103 10.47 -9.71 -8.79
N LEU A 104 9.33 -9.26 -9.33
CA LEU A 104 9.08 -9.39 -10.77
C LEU A 104 10.14 -8.53 -11.44
N LYS A 105 11.13 -9.21 -12.00
CA LYS A 105 11.95 -8.62 -13.05
C LYS A 105 10.99 -8.31 -14.20
N LEU A 106 10.36 -7.12 -14.15
CA LEU A 106 10.06 -6.36 -15.37
C LEU A 106 11.40 -5.90 -15.95
N ASP A 107 12.30 -6.87 -16.18
CA ASP A 107 13.30 -6.84 -17.20
C ASP A 107 12.52 -6.85 -18.52
N LEU A 108 11.81 -5.77 -18.80
CA LEU A 108 11.51 -5.41 -20.18
C LEU A 108 12.83 -5.10 -20.92
N GLY A 109 13.99 -5.13 -20.27
CA GLY A 109 15.29 -4.93 -20.89
C GLY A 109 15.39 -3.57 -21.58
N ILE A 110 14.56 -2.60 -21.19
CA ILE A 110 14.54 -1.25 -21.74
C ILE A 110 15.46 -0.39 -20.85
N PRO A 111 16.68 -0.04 -21.31
CA PRO A 111 17.63 0.73 -20.50
C PRO A 111 17.06 2.09 -20.04
N ALA A 112 16.11 2.64 -20.81
CA ALA A 112 15.44 3.89 -20.47
C ALA A 112 14.54 3.78 -19.22
N MET A 113 13.91 2.63 -18.98
CA MET A 113 13.08 2.38 -17.79
C MET A 113 13.96 2.30 -16.53
N THR A 114 15.10 1.60 -16.62
CA THR A 114 16.10 1.51 -15.55
C THR A 114 16.59 2.90 -15.13
N LYS A 115 16.82 3.80 -16.09
CA LYS A 115 17.20 5.19 -15.79
C LYS A 115 16.14 5.93 -14.95
N CYS A 116 14.85 5.74 -15.25
CA CYS A 116 13.77 6.35 -14.47
C CYS A 116 13.69 5.78 -13.04
N CYS A 117 13.85 4.46 -12.89
CA CYS A 117 13.89 3.82 -11.57
C CYS A 117 15.09 4.32 -10.75
N ASN A 118 16.26 4.47 -11.36
CA ASN A 118 17.43 5.00 -10.66
C ASN A 118 17.24 6.46 -10.19
N GLN A 119 16.51 7.28 -10.96
CA GLN A 119 16.15 8.64 -10.53
C GLN A 119 15.14 8.64 -9.38
N LEU A 120 14.22 7.67 -9.37
CA LEU A 120 13.26 7.48 -8.29
C LEU A 120 13.99 7.07 -7.00
N ASP A 121 14.88 6.08 -7.06
CA ASP A 121 15.72 5.62 -5.94
C ASP A 121 16.49 6.79 -5.31
N ALA A 122 17.22 7.56 -6.13
CA ALA A 122 17.96 8.72 -5.66
C ALA A 122 17.06 9.79 -5.00
N CYS A 123 15.83 9.96 -5.50
CA CYS A 123 14.87 10.89 -4.90
C CYS A 123 14.35 10.36 -3.55
N TYR A 124 14.06 9.06 -3.46
CA TYR A 124 13.63 8.39 -2.24
C TYR A 124 14.72 8.37 -1.17
N ASP A 125 15.99 8.26 -1.56
CA ASP A 125 17.15 8.29 -0.66
C ASP A 125 17.56 9.70 -0.21
N THR A 126 16.89 10.75 -0.70
CA THR A 126 17.11 12.10 -0.20
C THR A 126 16.33 12.30 1.10
N CYS A 127 17.02 12.51 2.22
CA CYS A 127 16.35 12.70 3.51
C CYS A 127 15.34 13.85 3.48
N GLY A 128 14.12 13.60 3.97
CA GLY A 128 13.03 14.58 4.01
C GLY A 128 12.36 14.81 2.65
N ALA A 129 12.66 13.98 1.64
CA ALA A 129 12.01 14.06 0.35
C ALA A 129 10.49 13.89 0.47
N ASN A 130 9.75 14.52 -0.45
CA ASN A 130 8.32 14.33 -0.56
C ASN A 130 8.03 13.23 -1.60
N LYS A 131 7.43 12.11 -1.16
CA LYS A 131 7.11 10.97 -2.03
C LYS A 131 6.33 11.39 -3.27
N TYR A 132 5.28 12.21 -3.13
CA TYR A 132 4.47 12.66 -4.28
C TYR A 132 5.29 13.47 -5.30
N ARG A 133 6.26 14.28 -4.86
CA ARG A 133 7.16 15.00 -5.78
C ARG A 133 8.13 14.04 -6.49
N CYS A 134 8.62 13.02 -5.80
CA CYS A 134 9.44 11.97 -6.40
C CYS A 134 8.64 11.15 -7.43
N ASP A 135 7.45 10.68 -7.05
CA ASP A 135 6.53 9.94 -7.94
C ASP A 135 6.16 10.77 -9.18
N ALA A 136 5.91 12.07 -9.03
CA ALA A 136 5.63 12.95 -10.16
C ALA A 136 6.81 13.05 -11.12
N LYS A 137 8.04 13.23 -10.62
CA LYS A 137 9.26 13.23 -11.47
C LYS A 137 9.42 11.89 -12.20
N PHE A 138 9.13 10.78 -11.52
CA PHE A 138 9.15 9.46 -12.13
C PHE A 138 8.14 9.33 -13.27
N ARG A 139 6.90 9.79 -13.09
CA ARG A 139 5.88 9.85 -14.16
C ARG A 139 6.39 10.61 -15.38
N TRP A 140 6.98 11.79 -15.18
CA TRP A 140 7.54 12.59 -16.26
C TRP A 140 8.67 11.85 -17.00
N CYS A 141 9.55 11.17 -16.26
CA CYS A 141 10.60 10.36 -16.86
C CYS A 141 10.04 9.27 -17.77
N LEU A 142 9.02 8.52 -17.32
CA LEU A 142 8.36 7.49 -18.12
C LEU A 142 7.71 8.05 -19.38
N GLN A 143 7.00 9.17 -19.26
CA GLN A 143 6.34 9.83 -20.40
C GLN A 143 7.35 10.38 -21.43
N SER A 144 8.55 10.78 -20.99
CA SER A 144 9.63 11.18 -21.90
C SER A 144 10.05 10.03 -22.82
N ILE A 145 10.07 8.79 -22.32
CA ILE A 145 10.40 7.61 -23.13
C ILE A 145 9.41 7.46 -24.29
N CYS A 146 8.11 7.59 -24.01
CA CYS A 146 7.07 7.50 -25.03
C CYS A 146 7.11 8.66 -26.03
N SER A 147 7.47 9.85 -25.55
CA SER A 147 7.68 11.04 -26.39
C SER A 147 8.87 10.85 -27.34
N ASP A 148 9.98 10.28 -26.86
CA ASP A 148 11.13 9.95 -27.69
C ASP A 148 10.82 8.84 -28.70
N LEU A 149 10.03 7.84 -28.32
CA LEU A 149 9.54 6.79 -29.22
C LEU A 149 8.69 7.37 -30.36
N LYS A 150 7.76 8.29 -30.03
CA LYS A 150 6.91 9.01 -30.99
C LYS A 150 7.76 9.73 -32.03
N ARG A 151 8.78 10.46 -31.58
CA ARG A 151 9.70 11.22 -32.45
C ARG A 151 10.55 10.30 -33.33
N SER A 152 11.01 9.17 -32.79
CA SER A 152 11.97 8.30 -33.48
C SER A 152 11.33 7.38 -34.50
N LEU A 153 10.09 6.93 -34.27
CA LEU A 153 9.46 5.89 -35.09
C LEU A 153 8.18 6.34 -35.81
N GLY A 154 7.56 7.47 -35.45
CA GLY A 154 6.37 8.01 -36.14
C GLY A 154 5.09 7.15 -36.06
N PHE A 155 5.11 5.99 -35.40
CA PHE A 155 3.95 5.10 -35.27
C PHE A 155 3.05 5.52 -34.10
N VAL A 156 1.94 6.18 -34.39
CA VAL A 156 0.98 6.67 -33.38
C VAL A 156 0.45 5.55 -32.47
N SER A 157 0.15 4.36 -33.02
CA SER A 157 -0.39 3.22 -32.26
C SER A 157 0.58 2.62 -31.24
N LYS A 158 1.90 2.70 -31.48
CA LYS A 158 2.93 2.24 -30.53
C LYS A 158 3.13 3.22 -29.37
N VAL A 159 2.81 4.50 -29.59
CA VAL A 159 2.92 5.55 -28.56
C VAL A 159 1.82 5.38 -27.53
N GLU A 160 0.58 5.10 -27.95
CA GLU A 160 -0.54 4.86 -27.03
C GLU A 160 -0.29 3.66 -26.11
N ALA A 161 0.24 2.55 -26.68
CA ALA A 161 0.64 1.40 -25.88
C ALA A 161 1.75 1.75 -24.87
N CYS A 162 2.73 2.56 -25.27
CA CYS A 162 3.77 3.05 -24.37
C CYS A 162 3.20 3.89 -23.23
N GLU A 163 2.33 4.86 -23.56
CA GLU A 163 1.70 5.76 -22.57
C GLU A 163 0.86 4.98 -21.56
N SER A 164 0.11 3.96 -22.02
CA SER A 164 -0.67 3.07 -21.16
C SER A 164 0.21 2.26 -20.20
N ILE A 165 1.30 1.68 -20.69
CA ILE A 165 2.27 0.95 -19.85
C ILE A 165 2.92 1.91 -18.85
N ALA A 166 3.33 3.11 -19.28
CA ALA A 166 3.93 4.13 -18.42
C ALA A 166 2.98 4.56 -17.29
N ASP A 167 1.69 4.78 -17.58
CA ASP A 167 0.71 5.13 -16.56
C ASP A 167 0.46 3.96 -15.60
N THR A 168 0.40 2.73 -16.11
CA THR A 168 0.27 1.52 -15.28
C THR A 168 1.44 1.37 -14.32
N VAL A 169 2.68 1.49 -14.82
CA VAL A 169 3.89 1.45 -14.00
C VAL A 169 3.89 2.55 -12.95
N PHE A 170 3.57 3.79 -13.34
CA PHE A 170 3.47 4.90 -12.41
C PHE A 170 2.44 4.64 -11.30
N ARG A 171 1.25 4.16 -11.63
CA ARG A 171 0.21 3.82 -10.64
C ARG A 171 0.68 2.74 -9.68
N THR A 172 1.32 1.70 -10.19
CA THR A 172 1.90 0.63 -9.36
C THR A 172 2.94 1.18 -8.38
N VAL A 173 3.90 1.98 -8.84
CA VAL A 173 4.92 2.62 -7.98
C VAL A 173 4.28 3.60 -6.99
N ARG A 174 3.29 4.38 -7.41
CA ARG A 174 2.60 5.31 -6.53
C ARG A 174 1.92 4.58 -5.37
N THR A 175 1.24 3.46 -5.67
CA THR A 175 0.46 2.66 -4.72
C THR A 175 1.33 1.77 -3.83
N LEU A 176 2.32 1.07 -4.39
CA LEU A 176 3.15 0.11 -3.67
C LEU A 176 4.47 0.71 -3.15
N GLY A 177 4.81 1.93 -3.56
CA GLY A 177 6.11 2.54 -3.29
C GLY A 177 6.30 3.08 -1.88
N CYS A 178 5.33 2.92 -0.98
CA CYS A 178 5.40 3.49 0.36
C CYS A 178 6.43 2.80 1.25
N ARG A 179 6.44 1.47 1.28
CA ARG A 179 7.44 0.71 2.02
C ARG A 179 8.88 1.01 1.58
N PRO A 180 9.24 0.95 0.27
CA PRO A 180 10.58 1.31 -0.16
C PRO A 180 10.92 2.78 0.13
N PHE A 181 9.98 3.71 -0.06
CA PHE A 181 10.18 5.12 0.31
C PHE A 181 10.51 5.28 1.81
N MET A 182 9.73 4.67 2.69
CA MET A 182 9.95 4.78 4.15
C MET A 182 11.26 4.11 4.59
N ASN A 183 11.66 3.01 3.94
CA ASN A 183 12.94 2.36 4.19
C ASN A 183 14.12 3.26 3.79
N SER A 184 14.08 3.83 2.57
CA SER A 184 15.06 4.82 2.11
C SER A 184 15.18 6.01 3.06
N GLN A 185 14.05 6.56 3.50
CA GLN A 185 14.04 7.67 4.46
C GLN A 185 14.65 7.28 5.81
N ARG A 186 14.38 6.07 6.34
CA ARG A 186 14.97 5.59 7.59
C ARG A 186 16.49 5.41 7.48
N SER A 187 16.99 5.00 6.32
CA SER A 187 18.42 4.90 6.05
C SER A 187 19.09 6.27 5.92
N ALA A 188 18.46 7.20 5.19
CA ALA A 188 19.02 8.51 4.86
C ALA A 188 18.86 9.56 5.97
N CYS A 189 17.92 9.40 6.90
CA CYS A 189 17.61 10.36 7.95
C CYS A 189 17.97 9.88 9.35
N ILE A 190 18.11 10.84 10.27
CA ILE A 190 18.16 10.63 11.73
C ILE A 190 17.17 11.57 12.44
N CYS A 191 16.80 11.20 13.66
CA CYS A 191 15.95 11.97 14.57
C CYS A 191 16.72 12.20 15.88
N ASN A 192 17.33 13.38 16.03
CA ASN A 192 18.30 13.70 17.10
C ASN A 192 17.79 13.56 18.55
N GLU A 193 16.47 13.43 18.76
CA GLU A 193 15.87 13.31 20.09
C GLU A 193 15.54 11.88 20.49
N GLU A 194 15.54 10.94 19.54
CA GLU A 194 15.29 9.52 19.85
C GLU A 194 16.52 8.85 20.48
N GLU A 195 17.74 9.38 20.27
CA GLU A 195 18.98 8.87 20.89
C GLU A 195 19.20 9.35 22.34
N ARG A 196 18.52 10.42 22.79
CA ARG A 196 18.67 10.97 24.15
C ARG A 196 17.74 10.33 25.18
N ASP A 197 16.65 9.72 24.74
CA ASP A 197 15.67 9.09 25.63
C ASP A 197 16.04 7.64 26.02
N GLU A 198 17.13 7.09 25.45
CA GLU A 198 17.65 5.74 25.73
C GLU A 198 18.91 5.71 26.63
N LEU A 199 19.25 6.84 27.28
CA LEU A 199 20.42 7.00 28.16
C LEU A 199 20.04 7.37 29.60
#